data_AF-A0A2V7E620-F1
#
_entry.id   AF-A0A2V7E620-F1
#
_cell.length_a   1.000
_cell.length_b   1.000
_cell.length_c   1.000
_cell.angle_alpha   90.00
_cell.angle_beta   90.00
_cell.angle_gamma   90.00
#
_symmetry.space_group_name_H-M   'P 1'
#
loop_
_entity.id
_entity.type
_entity.pdbx_description
1 polymer ?
#
loop_
_entity_poly.entity_id
_entity_poly.type
_entity_poly.pdbx_seq_one_letter_code
_entity_poly.pdbx_strand_id
1 'polypeptide(L)'
;MLVVNVALFAAALYVVEGALWFMERKEPAQYTPPFFGYPTKFELVRDLRRRGEYAFPSVHPRQFLQHPLWVAGRAVLPLSGIANARTVYCNESGAYLVFDSDEWGFNNPQGTRSKPVEIALIGDSFVQGACVPVGTGFGDLLRKARGAVYNTGMGGNGPLLEYAAFKEFVAPLKPKMVFWFYFEGNDPAELAGEWRAPVLLRYVDEGFTQSLAGVAADVDLALAGVREPTLR
;
A
#
# COMPACT_ATOMS: atom_id res chain seq x y z
N MET A 1 24.73 47.14 16.87
CA MET A 1 23.36 46.67 17.18
C MET A 1 22.98 45.41 16.40
N LEU A 2 23.16 45.33 15.08
CA LEU A 2 22.75 44.16 14.28
C LEU A 2 23.43 42.83 14.68
N VAL A 3 24.74 42.84 14.95
CA VAL A 3 25.51 41.63 15.33
C VAL A 3 25.08 41.06 16.69
N VAL A 4 24.74 41.94 17.64
CA VAL A 4 24.26 41.54 18.98
C VAL A 4 22.89 40.89 18.89
N ASN A 5 22.01 41.38 18.01
CA ASN A 5 20.68 40.81 17.80
C ASN A 5 20.73 39.42 17.13
N VAL A 6 21.66 39.20 16.20
CA VAL A 6 21.86 37.89 15.55
C VAL A 6 22.41 36.86 16.55
N ALA A 7 23.37 37.26 17.39
CA ALA A 7 23.93 36.37 18.42
C ALA A 7 22.88 35.97 19.48
N LEU A 8 22.02 36.91 19.89
CA LEU A 8 20.92 36.62 20.83
C LEU A 8 19.86 35.71 20.22
N PHE A 9 19.56 35.86 18.92
CA PHE A 9 18.63 34.99 18.22
C PHE A 9 19.16 33.56 18.07
N ALA A 10 20.44 33.41 17.73
CA ALA A 10 21.10 32.10 17.67
C ALA A 10 21.14 31.44 19.06
N ALA A 11 21.47 32.19 20.12
CA ALA A 11 21.44 31.67 21.48
C ALA A 11 20.04 31.23 21.92
N ALA A 12 18.99 31.97 21.55
CA ALA A 12 17.61 31.59 21.81
C ALA A 12 17.21 30.30 21.07
N LEU A 13 17.63 30.12 19.82
CA LEU A 13 17.41 28.87 19.07
C LEU A 13 18.07 27.68 19.75
N TYR A 14 19.32 27.80 20.18
CA TYR A 14 20.02 26.71 20.89
C TYR A 14 19.41 26.40 22.26
N VAL A 15 18.89 27.40 22.97
CA VAL A 15 18.16 27.18 24.22
C VAL A 15 16.83 26.47 23.96
N VAL A 16 16.12 26.80 22.88
CA VAL A 16 14.90 26.09 22.48
C VAL A 16 15.22 24.66 22.06
N GLU A 17 16.25 24.43 21.24
CA GLU A 17 16.71 23.08 20.87
C GLU A 17 17.11 22.26 22.09
N GLY A 18 17.89 22.85 23.00
CA GLY A 18 18.28 22.19 24.25
C GLY A 18 17.07 21.90 25.16
N ALA A 19 16.12 22.82 25.25
CA ALA A 19 14.89 22.64 26.01
C ALA A 19 14.01 21.55 25.39
N LEU A 20 13.87 21.50 24.06
CA LEU A 20 13.17 20.43 23.35
C LEU A 20 13.84 19.08 23.61
N TRP A 21 15.18 19.03 23.53
CA TRP A 21 15.96 17.81 23.80
C TRP A 21 15.79 17.30 25.24
N PHE A 22 15.64 18.20 26.22
CA PHE A 22 15.39 17.84 27.62
C PHE A 22 13.91 17.56 27.93
N MET A 23 12.98 18.24 27.27
CA MET A 23 11.53 18.06 27.46
C MET A 23 11.00 16.79 26.79
N GLU A 24 11.69 16.25 25.77
CA GLU A 24 11.33 15.00 25.09
C GLU A 24 11.69 13.70 25.85
N ARG A 25 12.33 13.78 27.03
CA ARG A 25 12.72 12.57 27.80
C ARG A 25 11.79 12.26 28.98
N LYS A 26 10.48 12.26 28.76
CA LYS A 26 9.63 11.33 29.50
C LYS A 26 9.60 10.05 28.68
N GLU A 27 10.31 9.01 29.11
CA GLU A 27 10.12 7.69 28.49
C GLU A 27 8.63 7.34 28.62
N PRO A 28 7.88 7.30 27.51
CA PRO A 28 6.53 6.78 27.57
C PRO A 28 6.64 5.34 28.06
N ALA A 29 5.67 4.88 28.86
CA ALA A 29 5.57 3.45 29.19
C ALA A 29 5.82 2.63 27.91
N GLN A 30 6.71 1.63 27.97
CA GLN A 30 7.11 0.81 26.82
C GLN A 30 5.86 0.33 26.07
N TYR A 31 5.48 1.07 25.02
CA TYR A 31 4.33 0.73 24.19
C TYR A 31 4.84 -0.32 23.22
N THR A 32 4.45 -1.56 23.45
CA THR A 32 4.68 -2.63 22.48
C THR A 32 3.53 -2.58 21.47
N PRO A 33 3.77 -2.18 20.21
CA PRO A 33 2.71 -2.17 19.22
C PRO A 33 2.14 -3.57 19.00
N PRO A 34 0.86 -3.70 18.62
CA PRO A 34 0.31 -4.96 18.17
C PRO A 34 1.19 -5.58 17.09
N PHE A 35 1.32 -6.91 17.09
CA PHE A 35 2.10 -7.66 16.10
C PHE A 35 3.62 -7.37 16.11
N PHE A 36 4.14 -6.81 17.21
CA PHE A 36 5.58 -6.66 17.45
C PHE A 36 6.28 -8.01 17.68
N GLY A 37 7.53 -8.12 17.21
CA GLY A 37 8.43 -9.21 17.59
C GLY A 37 8.24 -10.52 16.83
N TYR A 38 7.38 -10.56 15.80
CA TYR A 38 7.26 -11.71 14.92
C TYR A 38 8.50 -11.84 14.01
N PRO A 39 9.19 -13.00 13.98
CA PRO A 39 10.39 -13.19 13.15
C PRO A 39 10.14 -13.01 11.65
N THR A 40 8.98 -13.47 11.15
CA THR A 40 8.60 -13.35 9.75
C THR A 40 7.11 -13.07 9.59
N LYS A 41 6.71 -12.47 8.45
CA LYS A 41 5.28 -12.25 8.14
C LYS A 41 4.50 -13.57 8.09
N PHE A 42 5.15 -14.66 7.67
CA PHE A 42 4.51 -15.97 7.54
C PHE A 42 4.20 -16.61 8.90
N GLU A 43 5.05 -16.40 9.90
CA GLU A 43 4.76 -16.85 11.26
C GLU A 43 3.54 -16.15 11.84
N LEU A 44 3.44 -14.82 11.64
CA LEU A 44 2.26 -14.06 12.04
C LEU A 44 1.01 -14.54 11.29
N VAL A 45 1.07 -14.73 9.98
CA VAL A 45 -0.05 -15.28 9.19
C VAL A 45 -0.49 -16.64 9.72
N ARG A 46 0.46 -17.53 10.04
CA ARG A 46 0.16 -18.85 10.58
C ARG A 46 -0.55 -18.76 11.94
N ASP A 47 -0.11 -17.85 12.79
CA ASP A 47 -0.74 -17.60 14.09
C ASP A 47 -2.16 -17.04 13.95
N LEU A 48 -2.39 -16.08 13.04
CA LEU A 48 -3.73 -15.55 12.75
C LEU A 48 -4.65 -16.65 12.23
N ARG A 49 -4.18 -17.50 11.31
CA ARG A 49 -4.95 -18.65 10.80
C ARG A 49 -5.31 -19.66 11.88
N ARG A 50 -4.42 -19.93 12.84
CA ARG A 50 -4.70 -20.81 14.00
C ARG A 50 -5.82 -20.25 14.89
N ARG A 51 -6.04 -18.93 14.87
CA ARG A 51 -7.16 -18.26 15.57
C ARG A 51 -8.46 -18.25 14.76
N GLY A 52 -8.46 -18.86 13.57
CA GLY A 52 -9.62 -18.90 12.68
C GLY A 52 -9.74 -17.68 11.77
N GLU A 53 -8.73 -16.81 11.70
CA GLU A 53 -8.75 -15.63 10.83
C GLU A 53 -8.40 -16.02 9.37
N TYR A 54 -9.13 -15.44 8.41
CA TYR A 54 -8.82 -15.54 6.98
C TYR A 54 -7.65 -14.61 6.63
N ALA A 55 -6.43 -15.06 6.98
CA ALA A 55 -5.23 -14.24 6.94
C ALA A 55 -4.22 -14.67 5.87
N PHE A 56 -3.57 -13.70 5.23
CA PHE A 56 -2.57 -13.93 4.18
C PHE A 56 -1.41 -12.92 4.28
N PRO A 57 -0.21 -13.29 3.82
CA PRO A 57 0.85 -12.30 3.62
C PRO A 57 0.44 -11.35 2.49
N SER A 58 0.93 -10.10 2.52
CA SER A 58 0.78 -9.21 1.37
C SER A 58 1.45 -9.80 0.12
N VAL A 59 0.79 -9.58 -1.00
CA VAL A 59 1.28 -9.86 -2.35
C VAL A 59 1.38 -8.53 -3.10
N HIS A 60 2.35 -8.42 -4.00
CA HIS A 60 2.62 -7.20 -4.75
C HIS A 60 2.57 -7.48 -6.25
N PRO A 61 1.90 -6.66 -7.07
CA PRO A 61 1.80 -6.87 -8.51
C PRO A 61 3.16 -7.08 -9.20
N ARG A 62 4.18 -6.34 -8.73
CA ARG A 62 5.57 -6.45 -9.20
C ARG A 62 6.14 -7.88 -9.17
N GLN A 63 5.67 -8.72 -8.24
CA GLN A 63 6.13 -10.12 -8.08
C GLN A 63 5.67 -11.01 -9.24
N PHE A 64 4.66 -10.59 -10.00
CA PHE A 64 4.02 -11.37 -11.05
C PHE A 64 4.34 -10.85 -12.47
N LEU A 65 5.24 -9.87 -12.61
CA LEU A 65 5.61 -9.28 -13.90
C LEU A 65 6.17 -10.30 -14.89
N GLN A 66 7.01 -11.22 -14.42
CA GLN A 66 7.65 -12.25 -15.24
C GLN A 66 6.87 -13.58 -15.24
N HIS A 67 6.13 -13.83 -14.16
CA HIS A 67 5.37 -15.06 -13.95
C HIS A 67 3.94 -14.69 -13.55
N PRO A 68 3.11 -14.23 -14.50
CA PRO A 68 1.71 -13.93 -14.23
C PRO A 68 0.97 -15.20 -13.80
N LEU A 69 -0.16 -15.01 -13.11
CA LEU A 69 -1.03 -16.11 -12.72
C LEU A 69 -1.65 -16.75 -13.97
N TRP A 70 -1.87 -18.06 -13.94
CA TRP A 70 -2.64 -18.74 -14.98
C TRP A 70 -4.06 -18.99 -14.47
N VAL A 71 -5.01 -18.18 -14.93
CA VAL A 71 -6.39 -18.15 -14.44
C VAL A 71 -7.34 -18.15 -15.64
N ALA A 72 -8.41 -18.93 -15.57
CA ALA A 72 -9.42 -19.03 -16.63
C ALA A 72 -8.82 -19.25 -18.04
N GLY A 73 -7.75 -20.06 -18.13
CA GLY A 73 -7.10 -20.41 -19.39
C GLY A 73 -6.20 -19.34 -20.01
N ARG A 74 -5.84 -18.28 -19.25
CA ARG A 74 -4.95 -17.21 -19.73
C ARG A 74 -4.01 -16.69 -18.65
N ALA A 75 -2.97 -15.99 -19.08
CA ALA A 75 -2.13 -15.21 -18.18
C ALA A 75 -2.91 -14.00 -17.62
N VAL A 76 -2.81 -13.80 -16.30
CA VAL A 76 -3.40 -12.70 -15.54
C VAL A 76 -2.33 -12.10 -14.64
N LEU A 77 -2.10 -10.81 -14.79
CA LEU A 77 -1.31 -10.03 -13.85
C LEU A 77 -2.23 -9.50 -12.74
N PRO A 78 -2.13 -10.02 -11.50
CA PRO A 78 -2.88 -9.47 -10.37
C PRO A 78 -2.37 -8.06 -10.08
N LEU A 79 -3.30 -7.14 -9.84
CA LEU A 79 -3.01 -5.72 -9.60
C LEU A 79 -3.36 -5.27 -8.18
N SER A 80 -3.80 -6.20 -7.33
CA SER A 80 -4.22 -5.99 -5.95
C SER A 80 -3.95 -7.24 -5.11
N GLY A 81 -4.23 -7.16 -3.81
CA GLY A 81 -4.15 -8.29 -2.88
C GLY A 81 -5.35 -9.24 -2.95
N ILE A 82 -5.41 -10.17 -2.00
CA ILE A 82 -6.57 -11.05 -1.82
C ILE A 82 -7.72 -10.24 -1.22
N ALA A 83 -8.92 -10.33 -1.77
CA ALA A 83 -10.09 -9.61 -1.26
C ALA A 83 -10.57 -10.11 0.11
N ASN A 84 -11.11 -9.19 0.92
CA ASN A 84 -11.73 -9.47 2.23
C ASN A 84 -10.84 -10.31 3.18
N ALA A 85 -9.53 -10.05 3.17
CA ALA A 85 -8.54 -10.83 3.89
C ALA A 85 -7.78 -10.01 4.92
N ARG A 86 -7.47 -10.64 6.06
CA ARG A 86 -6.53 -10.11 7.04
C ARG A 86 -5.12 -10.16 6.44
N THR A 87 -4.62 -9.02 5.98
CA THR A 87 -3.37 -8.91 5.22
C THR A 87 -2.22 -8.50 6.14
N VAL A 88 -1.17 -9.32 6.19
CA VAL A 88 0.08 -9.01 6.92
C VAL A 88 1.10 -8.45 5.93
N TYR A 89 1.39 -7.15 6.03
CA TYR A 89 2.17 -6.43 5.03
C TYR A 89 3.66 -6.32 5.39
N CYS A 90 4.09 -5.18 5.90
CA CYS A 90 5.51 -4.89 6.12
C CYS A 90 5.78 -4.66 7.60
N ASN A 91 7.07 -4.71 7.96
CA ASN A 91 7.55 -4.45 9.31
C ASN A 91 8.85 -3.66 9.24
N GLU A 92 8.76 -2.35 9.44
CA GLU A 92 9.90 -1.42 9.51
C GLU A 92 10.13 -0.89 10.93
N SER A 93 9.14 -1.03 11.82
CA SER A 93 9.14 -0.51 13.19
C SER A 93 9.33 -1.59 14.26
N GLY A 94 9.54 -2.84 13.86
CA GLY A 94 9.53 -4.03 14.73
C GLY A 94 8.15 -4.67 14.87
N ALA A 95 7.08 -4.00 14.42
CA ALA A 95 5.74 -4.57 14.29
C ALA A 95 5.24 -4.61 12.85
N TYR A 96 4.50 -5.68 12.53
CA TYR A 96 3.84 -5.79 11.23
C TYR A 96 2.63 -4.87 11.14
N LEU A 97 2.52 -4.16 10.02
CA LEU A 97 1.25 -3.60 9.57
C LEU A 97 0.31 -4.75 9.19
N VAL A 98 -0.82 -4.82 9.88
CA VAL A 98 -1.91 -5.75 9.58
C VAL A 98 -3.19 -4.96 9.34
N PHE A 99 -3.81 -5.16 8.18
CA PHE A 99 -5.06 -4.50 7.79
C PHE A 99 -6.04 -5.50 7.17
N ASP A 100 -7.31 -5.15 7.13
CA ASP A 100 -8.33 -5.91 6.40
C ASP A 100 -8.46 -5.31 5.00
N SER A 101 -8.22 -6.13 3.98
CA SER A 101 -8.39 -5.68 2.60
C SER A 101 -9.86 -5.54 2.23
N ASP A 102 -10.15 -4.63 1.31
CA ASP A 102 -11.49 -4.44 0.79
C ASP A 102 -11.91 -5.54 -0.20
N GLU A 103 -13.06 -5.36 -0.85
CA GLU A 103 -13.61 -6.35 -1.77
C GLU A 103 -12.81 -6.51 -3.08
N TRP A 104 -11.80 -5.66 -3.32
CA TRP A 104 -10.86 -5.76 -4.43
C TRP A 104 -9.42 -6.05 -3.96
N GLY A 105 -9.20 -6.24 -2.66
CA GLY A 105 -7.88 -6.59 -2.13
C GLY A 105 -6.98 -5.39 -1.82
N PHE A 106 -7.52 -4.17 -1.79
CA PHE A 106 -6.77 -2.96 -1.44
C PHE A 106 -6.92 -2.59 0.05
N ASN A 107 -6.02 -1.73 0.54
CA ASN A 107 -6.08 -1.19 1.90
C ASN A 107 -7.14 -0.07 2.02
N ASN A 108 -8.41 -0.44 1.96
CA ASN A 108 -9.55 0.44 2.20
C ASN A 108 -10.52 -0.19 3.21
N PRO A 109 -11.31 0.62 3.94
CA PRO A 109 -12.46 0.10 4.68
C PRO A 109 -13.43 -0.65 3.76
N GLN A 110 -14.03 -1.73 4.26
CA GLN A 110 -15.08 -2.45 3.54
C GLN A 110 -16.24 -1.52 3.17
N GLY A 111 -16.81 -1.73 2.00
CA GLY A 111 -17.93 -0.95 1.47
C GLY A 111 -17.55 0.44 0.96
N THR A 112 -16.26 0.80 0.90
CA THR A 112 -15.84 2.13 0.41
C THR A 112 -16.33 2.39 -1.02
N ARG A 113 -16.27 1.38 -1.90
CA ARG A 113 -16.75 1.47 -3.29
C ARG A 113 -18.26 1.31 -3.45
N SER A 114 -18.98 0.93 -2.39
CA SER A 114 -20.46 0.84 -2.42
C SER A 114 -21.12 2.22 -2.39
N LYS A 115 -20.31 3.29 -2.26
CA LYS A 115 -20.71 4.69 -2.33
C LYS A 115 -19.97 5.34 -3.51
N PRO A 116 -20.48 6.44 -4.08
CA PRO A 116 -19.75 7.21 -5.08
C PRO A 116 -18.39 7.63 -4.53
N VAL A 117 -17.31 7.22 -5.20
CA VAL A 117 -15.96 7.63 -4.89
C VAL A 117 -15.75 9.05 -5.40
N GLU A 118 -15.26 9.95 -4.56
CA GLU A 118 -14.95 11.33 -4.95
C GLU A 118 -13.49 11.50 -5.32
N ILE A 119 -12.61 10.83 -4.58
CA ILE A 119 -11.16 10.93 -4.73
C ILE A 119 -10.60 9.52 -4.89
N ALA A 120 -9.80 9.31 -5.93
CA ALA A 120 -8.97 8.12 -6.06
C ALA A 120 -7.49 8.46 -5.83
N LEU A 121 -6.78 7.57 -5.14
CA LEU A 121 -5.34 7.66 -4.90
C LEU A 121 -4.65 6.50 -5.61
N ILE A 122 -3.63 6.81 -6.40
CA ILE A 122 -2.85 5.84 -7.19
C ILE A 122 -1.39 6.04 -6.83
N GLY A 123 -0.68 4.96 -6.57
CA GLY A 123 0.76 5.00 -6.35
C GLY A 123 1.30 3.67 -5.87
N ASP A 124 2.40 3.75 -5.14
CA ASP A 124 3.18 2.60 -4.66
C ASP A 124 2.95 2.30 -3.16
N SER A 125 4.02 1.95 -2.44
CA SER A 125 4.05 1.68 -1.00
C SER A 125 3.59 2.88 -0.15
N PHE A 126 3.89 4.12 -0.55
CA PHE A 126 3.46 5.32 0.17
C PHE A 126 1.95 5.44 0.16
N VAL A 127 1.35 5.23 -1.02
CA VAL A 127 -0.10 5.27 -1.18
C VAL A 127 -0.73 4.07 -0.48
N GLN A 128 -0.18 2.86 -0.59
CA GLN A 128 -0.67 1.69 0.14
C GLN A 128 -0.68 1.89 1.68
N GLY A 129 0.20 2.76 2.19
CA GLY A 129 0.36 3.05 3.61
C GLY A 129 1.37 2.14 4.29
N ALA A 130 2.45 1.76 3.59
CA ALA A 130 3.47 0.85 4.08
C ALA A 130 3.96 1.24 5.49
N CYS A 131 3.77 0.32 6.43
CA CYS A 131 4.33 0.38 7.78
C CYS A 131 3.84 1.57 8.62
N VAL A 132 2.74 2.19 8.18
CA VAL A 132 2.01 3.21 8.90
C VAL A 132 0.79 2.58 9.58
N PRO A 133 0.54 2.83 10.88
CA PRO A 133 -0.63 2.29 11.56
C PRO A 133 -1.94 2.63 10.83
N VAL A 134 -2.84 1.64 10.73
CA VAL A 134 -4.16 1.81 10.11
C VAL A 134 -4.89 3.01 10.73
N GLY A 135 -5.45 3.88 9.88
CA GLY A 135 -6.18 5.07 10.31
C GLY A 135 -5.31 6.31 10.50
N THR A 136 -3.99 6.21 10.32
CA THR A 136 -3.04 7.32 10.48
C THR A 136 -2.33 7.72 9.20
N GLY A 137 -2.36 6.89 8.16
CA GLY A 137 -1.78 7.21 6.86
C GLY A 137 -2.50 8.38 6.18
N PHE A 138 -1.82 9.07 5.26
CA PHE A 138 -2.38 10.26 4.62
C PHE A 138 -3.71 9.97 3.89
N GLY A 139 -3.85 8.78 3.28
CA GLY A 139 -5.10 8.35 2.66
C GLY A 139 -6.25 8.23 3.66
N ASP A 140 -5.96 7.76 4.88
CA ASP A 140 -6.94 7.70 5.97
C ASP A 140 -7.29 9.09 6.49
N LEU A 141 -6.30 9.97 6.65
CA LEU A 141 -6.51 11.35 7.06
C LEU A 141 -7.35 12.12 6.03
N LEU A 142 -7.08 11.91 4.74
CA LEU A 142 -7.87 12.49 3.65
C LEU A 142 -9.29 11.94 3.66
N ARG A 143 -9.47 10.63 3.90
CA ARG A 143 -10.79 10.00 4.04
C ARG A 143 -11.58 10.59 5.21
N LYS A 144 -10.94 10.83 6.35
CA LYS A 144 -11.55 11.52 7.50
C LYS A 144 -11.97 12.96 7.17
N ALA A 145 -11.17 13.67 6.38
CA ALA A 145 -11.41 15.09 6.07
C ALA A 145 -12.41 15.32 4.92
N ARG A 146 -12.45 14.41 3.93
CA ARG A 146 -13.19 14.59 2.67
C ARG A 146 -14.20 13.49 2.37
N GLY A 147 -14.21 12.39 3.12
CA GLY A 147 -15.12 11.27 2.87
C GLY A 147 -14.58 10.31 1.82
N ALA A 148 -15.33 10.07 0.74
CA ALA A 148 -15.19 8.91 -0.18
C ALA A 148 -13.88 8.87 -0.99
N VAL A 149 -12.79 8.49 -0.30
CA VAL A 149 -11.44 8.30 -0.85
C VAL A 149 -11.19 6.81 -1.06
N TYR A 150 -10.84 6.44 -2.29
CA TYR A 150 -10.47 5.07 -2.67
C TYR A 150 -8.99 4.98 -3.00
N ASN A 151 -8.30 4.07 -2.32
CA ASN A 151 -6.85 3.89 -2.42
C ASN A 151 -6.53 2.63 -3.22
N THR A 152 -5.79 2.76 -4.32
CA THR A 152 -5.33 1.63 -5.15
C THR A 152 -3.81 1.45 -5.09
N GLY A 153 -3.16 2.03 -4.10
CA GLY A 153 -1.72 1.94 -3.93
C GLY A 153 -1.27 0.51 -3.61
N MET A 154 -0.19 0.06 -4.24
CA MET A 154 0.42 -1.25 -3.96
C MET A 154 1.94 -1.13 -3.97
N GLY A 155 2.59 -1.71 -2.97
CA GLY A 155 4.02 -1.62 -2.75
C GLY A 155 4.84 -2.08 -3.96
N GLY A 156 5.75 -1.20 -4.39
CA GLY A 156 6.65 -1.41 -5.52
C GLY A 156 5.95 -1.50 -6.87
N ASN A 157 4.75 -0.93 -6.99
CA ASN A 157 4.22 -0.55 -8.29
C ASN A 157 5.00 0.63 -8.82
N GLY A 158 5.46 0.53 -10.07
CA GLY A 158 5.90 1.68 -10.83
C GLY A 158 4.80 2.21 -11.77
N PRO A 159 5.14 3.15 -12.66
CA PRO A 159 4.17 3.90 -13.45
C PRO A 159 3.23 3.05 -14.32
N LEU A 160 3.69 1.91 -14.88
CA LEU A 160 2.81 1.07 -15.70
C LEU A 160 1.85 0.23 -14.85
N LEU A 161 2.29 -0.29 -13.69
CA LEU A 161 1.39 -0.99 -12.77
C LEU A 161 0.34 -0.03 -12.20
N GLU A 162 0.74 1.20 -11.88
CA GLU A 162 -0.18 2.28 -11.49
C GLU A 162 -1.20 2.58 -12.59
N TYR A 163 -0.76 2.67 -13.85
CA TYR A 163 -1.66 2.86 -14.98
C TYR A 163 -2.62 1.69 -15.20
N ALA A 164 -2.15 0.46 -15.02
CA ALA A 164 -3.00 -0.73 -15.09
C ALA A 164 -4.06 -0.70 -13.97
N ALA A 165 -3.67 -0.36 -12.75
CA ALA A 165 -4.59 -0.21 -11.62
C ALA A 165 -5.62 0.91 -11.87
N PHE A 166 -5.20 2.02 -12.49
CA PHE A 166 -6.11 3.07 -12.92
C PHE A 166 -7.20 2.53 -13.86
N LYS A 167 -6.79 1.81 -14.92
CA LYS A 167 -7.72 1.30 -15.94
C LYS A 167 -8.69 0.26 -15.38
N GLU A 168 -8.22 -0.66 -14.55
CA GLU A 168 -9.05 -1.76 -14.01
C GLU A 168 -9.95 -1.34 -12.84
N PHE A 169 -9.49 -0.44 -11.97
CA PHE A 169 -10.17 -0.17 -10.70
C PHE A 169 -10.61 1.28 -10.53
N VAL A 170 -9.83 2.25 -10.98
CA VAL A 170 -10.16 3.67 -10.74
C VAL A 170 -11.12 4.21 -11.79
N ALA A 171 -10.85 4.01 -13.07
CA ALA A 171 -11.67 4.51 -14.16
C ALA A 171 -13.14 4.05 -14.08
N PRO A 172 -13.45 2.78 -13.73
CA PRO A 172 -14.83 2.33 -13.54
C PRO A 172 -15.57 3.03 -12.38
N LEU A 173 -14.85 3.49 -11.36
CA LEU A 173 -15.43 4.19 -10.21
C LEU A 173 -15.82 5.64 -10.54
N LYS A 174 -15.31 6.20 -11.65
CA LYS A 174 -15.56 7.57 -12.12
C LYS A 174 -15.40 8.62 -11.00
N PRO A 175 -14.25 8.66 -10.31
CA PRO A 175 -14.00 9.65 -9.27
C PRO A 175 -14.00 11.07 -9.84
N LYS A 176 -14.31 12.05 -9.00
CA LYS A 176 -14.22 13.48 -9.38
C LYS A 176 -12.78 13.95 -9.50
N MET A 177 -11.88 13.39 -8.67
CA MET A 177 -10.47 13.73 -8.64
C MET A 177 -9.62 12.46 -8.54
N VAL A 178 -8.50 12.44 -9.25
CA VAL A 178 -7.48 11.39 -9.17
C VAL A 178 -6.18 12.04 -8.76
N PHE A 179 -5.61 11.60 -7.64
CA PHE A 179 -4.25 11.95 -7.25
C PHE A 179 -3.33 10.78 -7.60
N TRP A 180 -2.40 11.06 -8.50
CA TRP A 180 -1.38 10.12 -8.92
C TRP A 180 -0.07 10.49 -8.24
N PHE A 181 0.48 9.58 -7.44
CA PHE A 181 1.70 9.79 -6.68
C PHE A 181 2.85 9.07 -7.39
N TYR A 182 3.79 9.85 -7.90
CA TYR A 182 5.03 9.38 -8.49
C TYR A 182 6.17 9.62 -7.49
N PHE A 183 7.06 8.65 -7.33
CA PHE A 183 8.26 8.78 -6.51
C PHE A 183 9.54 8.55 -7.33
N GLU A 184 10.31 9.63 -7.50
CA GLU A 184 11.57 9.61 -8.29
C GLU A 184 12.60 8.58 -7.79
N GLY A 185 12.53 8.20 -6.51
CA GLY A 185 13.50 7.31 -5.87
C GLY A 185 13.47 5.85 -6.35
N ASN A 186 12.32 5.33 -6.78
CA ASN A 186 12.13 3.94 -7.21
C ASN A 186 11.44 3.82 -8.58
N ASP A 187 10.50 4.70 -8.91
CA ASP A 187 9.68 4.58 -10.12
C ASP A 187 10.48 4.42 -11.43
N PRO A 188 11.61 5.14 -11.66
CA PRO A 188 12.40 4.93 -12.87
C PRO A 188 12.96 3.50 -12.99
N ALA A 189 13.38 2.91 -11.87
CA ALA A 189 13.93 1.55 -11.83
C ALA A 189 12.81 0.50 -11.96
N GLU A 190 11.67 0.76 -11.34
CA GLU A 190 10.48 -0.11 -11.43
C GLU A 190 9.93 -0.11 -12.86
N LEU A 191 9.81 1.06 -13.50
CA LEU A 191 9.40 1.19 -14.89
C LEU A 191 10.28 0.36 -15.83
N ALA A 192 11.60 0.34 -15.61
CA ALA A 192 12.52 -0.46 -16.41
C ALA A 192 12.26 -1.98 -16.31
N GLY A 193 11.77 -2.46 -15.15
CA GLY A 193 11.31 -3.83 -14.96
C GLY A 193 9.93 -4.09 -15.57
N GLU A 194 9.00 -3.16 -15.38
CA GLU A 194 7.65 -3.20 -15.92
C GLU A 194 7.62 -3.24 -17.45
N TRP A 195 8.53 -2.52 -18.10
CA TRP A 195 8.66 -2.48 -19.56
C TRP A 195 9.02 -3.84 -20.19
N ARG A 196 9.35 -4.85 -19.36
CA ARG A 196 9.65 -6.21 -19.80
C ARG A 196 8.49 -7.18 -19.57
N ALA A 197 7.38 -6.74 -19.01
CA ALA A 197 6.23 -7.58 -18.67
C ALA A 197 5.19 -7.58 -19.81
N PRO A 198 5.01 -8.71 -20.54
CA PRO A 198 4.17 -8.73 -21.73
C PRO A 198 2.69 -8.39 -21.48
N VAL A 199 2.13 -8.87 -20.36
CA VAL A 199 0.74 -8.56 -19.99
C VAL A 199 0.57 -7.08 -19.66
N LEU A 200 1.56 -6.49 -18.98
CA LEU A 200 1.51 -5.11 -18.54
C LEU A 200 1.63 -4.13 -19.71
N LEU A 201 2.53 -4.41 -20.68
CA LEU A 201 2.70 -3.56 -21.86
C LEU A 201 1.42 -3.40 -22.69
N ARG A 202 0.53 -4.40 -22.67
CA ARG A 202 -0.77 -4.29 -23.35
C ARG A 202 -1.66 -3.18 -22.80
N TYR A 203 -1.43 -2.72 -21.56
CA TYR A 203 -2.19 -1.59 -21.02
C TYR A 203 -1.97 -0.29 -21.78
N VAL A 204 -0.85 -0.15 -22.51
CA VAL A 204 -0.57 0.98 -23.40
C VAL A 204 -1.54 1.00 -24.59
N ASP A 205 -2.04 -0.16 -25.03
CA ASP A 205 -3.03 -0.22 -26.10
C ASP A 205 -4.38 0.36 -25.64
N GLU A 206 -4.98 1.17 -26.51
CA GLU A 206 -6.31 1.73 -26.26
C GLU A 206 -7.34 0.62 -26.04
N GLY A 207 -8.18 0.77 -25.02
CA GLY A 207 -9.25 -0.18 -24.72
C GLY A 207 -8.81 -1.52 -24.13
N PHE A 208 -7.50 -1.81 -24.00
CA PHE A 208 -7.10 -3.04 -23.33
C PHE A 208 -7.52 -3.06 -21.86
N THR A 209 -8.08 -4.19 -21.46
CA THR A 209 -8.36 -4.56 -20.08
C THR A 209 -8.15 -6.07 -19.93
N GLN A 210 -7.73 -6.48 -18.74
CA GLN A 210 -7.72 -7.88 -18.31
C GLN A 210 -9.10 -8.34 -17.83
N SER A 211 -10.09 -7.44 -17.69
CA SER A 211 -11.40 -7.70 -17.11
C SER A 211 -11.30 -8.37 -15.74
N LEU A 212 -10.43 -7.87 -14.86
CA LEU A 212 -10.07 -8.53 -13.59
C LEU A 212 -11.29 -8.78 -12.69
N ALA A 213 -12.27 -7.86 -12.70
CA ALA A 213 -13.50 -8.01 -11.95
C ALA A 213 -14.27 -9.31 -12.29
N GLY A 214 -14.18 -9.79 -13.53
CA GLY A 214 -14.84 -11.02 -13.98
C GLY A 214 -14.15 -12.31 -13.55
N VAL A 215 -12.89 -12.24 -13.08
CA VAL A 215 -12.07 -13.38 -12.66
C VAL A 215 -11.53 -13.23 -11.23
N ALA A 216 -12.07 -12.28 -10.45
CA ALA A 216 -11.55 -11.92 -9.13
C ALA A 216 -11.44 -13.12 -8.18
N ALA A 217 -12.49 -13.96 -8.11
CA ALA A 217 -12.49 -15.14 -7.24
C ALA A 217 -11.39 -16.16 -7.61
N ASP A 218 -11.14 -16.36 -8.91
CA ASP A 218 -10.10 -17.27 -9.37
C ASP A 218 -8.70 -16.69 -9.13
N VAL A 219 -8.55 -15.36 -9.26
CA VAL A 219 -7.31 -14.64 -8.93
C VAL A 219 -7.02 -14.74 -7.42
N ASP A 220 -8.02 -14.51 -6.56
CA ASP A 220 -7.89 -14.64 -5.11
C ASP A 220 -7.48 -16.07 -4.72
N LEU A 221 -8.11 -17.08 -5.32
CA LEU A 221 -7.76 -18.48 -5.10
C LEU A 221 -6.32 -18.79 -5.54
N ALA A 222 -5.89 -18.27 -6.68
CA ALA A 222 -4.52 -18.44 -7.17
C ALA A 222 -3.50 -17.74 -6.25
N LEU A 223 -3.79 -16.52 -5.80
CA LEU A 223 -2.96 -15.76 -4.86
C LEU A 223 -2.84 -16.46 -3.50
N ALA A 224 -3.94 -17.04 -3.00
CA ALA A 224 -3.96 -17.80 -1.77
C ALA A 224 -3.02 -19.02 -1.79
N GLY A 225 -2.73 -19.56 -2.99
CA GLY A 225 -1.81 -20.67 -3.22
C GLY A 225 -0.34 -20.26 -3.43
N VAL A 226 -0.02 -18.97 -3.49
CA VAL A 226 1.35 -18.49 -3.72
C VAL A 226 2.24 -18.81 -2.51
N ARG A 227 3.43 -19.36 -2.77
CA ARG A 227 4.35 -19.83 -1.74
C ARG A 227 5.31 -18.73 -1.28
N GLU A 228 5.85 -18.91 -0.07
CA GLU A 228 6.75 -17.94 0.57
C GLU A 228 7.92 -17.45 -0.30
N PRO A 229 8.63 -18.28 -1.08
CA PRO A 229 9.78 -17.81 -1.86
C PRO A 229 9.42 -16.75 -2.90
N THR A 230 8.19 -16.77 -3.41
CA THR A 230 7.67 -15.78 -4.37
C THR A 230 7.31 -14.45 -3.68
N LEU A 231 7.12 -14.48 -2.35
CA LEU A 231 6.57 -13.39 -1.56
C LEU A 231 7.62 -12.66 -0.71
N ARG A 232 8.90 -13.02 -0.87
CA ARG A 232 10.03 -12.35 -0.23
C ARG A 232 10.46 -11.11 -1.00
#